data_AF-A0A1X1Q5S7-F1
#
_entry.id   AF-A0A1X1Q5S7-F1
#
_cell.length_a   1.000
_cell.length_b   1.000
_cell.length_c   1.000
_cell.angle_alpha   90.00
_cell.angle_beta   90.00
_cell.angle_gamma   90.00
#
_symmetry.space_group_name_H-M   'P 1'
#
loop_
_entity.id
_entity.type
_entity.pdbx_description
1 polymer ?
#
loop_
_entity_poly.entity_id
_entity_poly.type
_entity_poly.pdbx_seq_one_letter_code
_entity_poly.pdbx_strand_id
1 'polypeptide(L)'
;MILNKMDLRKKVMYTISTGLLAGTLSLAPMGASSVAEAGGWDIVGSILGTVSQATAESEAVRYEILRWSNSPKNQQSTLDSSISKNGIDTDVEHNERVSRVLNQLIDRGNYAMEPNSLPFRWRVINSDEWNAGCYPTDYIEVNSALVKDLTSDDALAGVLAHEMIHGLHQHMANDAAQQVLYQYGAGLLTMNADYIQATLSNYLTNYVTIKNTSNISEADADESGFYLLASAGFNPGGFPIETCRMAQMDKSNRGILTEIFTGVYDHPASQKRFNQAEQRMEEYGYNHVKVKNGNEVYIDGQYLMTATEGNGLEDWENAYLIAGGISKGIHDYHSAYAWNFGSKDFLNDRAYDTLRDALSNAELAAKFQTMLENAYSLDVTDKEHRNTKVKLKQAEKERNDKIAAHKAEVMAPENAGAYRAHCDSYLDMELNKLAFKEAEKALTADPNSYIQNGNMARAYSALNDDYKEKHDSFNDEYSRKAIEFNEKALNIANSNSINDTYWLYTNMALYQQQAGNYTLSNEAALTAIAMQPDKEKNYRRIGYNSLKLGDREGAIKYYKMCLAHGGNLSSVPEEIVAEVQANSTTIDDIISDNE
;
A
#
# COMPACT_ATOMS: atom_id res chain seq x y z
N MET A 1 35.84 -44.38 -25.15
CA MET A 1 36.86 -43.57 -24.45
C MET A 1 37.49 -42.63 -25.48
N ILE A 2 37.73 -41.36 -25.11
CA ILE A 2 38.26 -40.25 -25.95
C ILE A 2 37.17 -39.61 -26.84
N LEU A 3 36.50 -38.55 -26.35
CA LEU A 3 36.84 -37.12 -26.51
C LEU A 3 36.84 -36.66 -27.98
N ASN A 4 35.85 -35.84 -28.34
CA ASN A 4 36.12 -34.75 -29.26
C ASN A 4 35.48 -33.45 -28.79
N LYS A 5 36.33 -32.45 -28.68
CA LYS A 5 36.05 -31.07 -28.26
C LYS A 5 35.19 -30.41 -29.35
N MET A 6 33.94 -30.09 -29.05
CA MET A 6 33.21 -29.09 -29.83
C MET A 6 32.36 -28.20 -28.92
N ASP A 7 32.89 -26.99 -28.77
CA ASP A 7 32.18 -25.71 -28.77
C ASP A 7 31.44 -25.25 -27.52
N LEU A 8 32.23 -25.09 -26.44
CA LEU A 8 31.91 -24.24 -25.28
C LEU A 8 31.70 -22.75 -25.63
N ARG A 9 31.93 -22.33 -26.89
CA ARG A 9 31.75 -20.92 -27.32
C ARG A 9 30.29 -20.55 -27.63
N LYS A 10 29.36 -21.51 -27.70
CA LYS A 10 27.93 -21.22 -27.94
C LYS A 10 27.07 -21.11 -26.67
N LYS A 11 27.60 -21.44 -25.49
CA LYS A 11 26.89 -21.26 -24.20
C LYS A 11 27.33 -20.04 -23.39
N VAL A 12 28.36 -19.31 -23.84
CA VAL A 12 28.85 -18.08 -23.17
C VAL A 12 28.34 -16.80 -23.87
N MET A 13 27.67 -16.92 -25.02
CA MET A 13 27.15 -15.79 -25.81
C MET A 13 25.73 -15.31 -25.43
N TYR A 14 25.15 -15.77 -24.32
CA TYR A 14 23.84 -15.31 -23.82
C TYR A 14 23.88 -14.70 -22.41
N THR A 15 25.08 -14.42 -21.87
CA THR A 15 25.24 -13.84 -20.52
C THR A 15 26.10 -12.56 -20.52
N ILE A 16 26.55 -12.07 -21.69
CA ILE A 16 27.30 -10.81 -21.78
C ILE A 16 26.82 -10.04 -23.00
N SER A 17 25.65 -9.44 -22.84
CA SER A 17 25.25 -8.21 -23.52
C SER A 17 24.69 -7.33 -22.40
N THR A 18 25.52 -6.82 -21.48
CA THR A 18 26.20 -5.52 -21.66
C THR A 18 25.53 -4.66 -22.73
N GLY A 19 24.27 -4.33 -22.48
CA GLY A 19 23.70 -3.07 -22.93
C GLY A 19 24.47 -1.96 -22.21
N LEU A 20 25.55 -1.52 -22.85
CA LEU A 20 26.07 -0.18 -22.73
C LEU A 20 24.92 0.79 -23.03
N LEU A 21 24.23 1.23 -21.98
CA LEU A 21 23.49 2.48 -21.98
C LEU A 21 24.12 3.30 -20.87
N ALA A 22 25.16 4.01 -21.27
CA ALA A 22 25.81 5.04 -20.48
C ALA A 22 24.80 6.15 -20.20
N GLY A 23 24.06 6.02 -19.11
CA GLY A 23 23.60 7.17 -18.34
C GLY A 23 24.79 7.59 -17.47
N THR A 24 25.61 8.51 -17.97
CA THR A 24 26.64 9.15 -17.14
C THR A 24 25.94 9.94 -16.05
N LEU A 25 25.78 9.37 -14.85
CA LEU A 25 25.65 10.16 -13.63
C LEU A 25 27.00 10.82 -13.37
N SER A 26 27.25 11.94 -14.03
CA SER A 26 28.29 12.87 -13.59
C SER A 26 27.77 13.61 -12.37
N LEU A 27 27.88 13.00 -11.19
CA LEU A 27 27.91 13.79 -9.96
C LEU A 27 29.26 14.54 -9.97
N ALA A 28 29.26 15.74 -10.53
CA ALA A 28 30.36 16.67 -10.29
C ALA A 28 30.46 16.88 -8.77
N PRO A 29 31.68 16.94 -8.19
CA PRO A 29 31.85 17.15 -6.76
C PRO A 29 31.42 18.59 -6.43
N MET A 30 30.16 18.77 -6.05
CA MET A 30 29.72 19.99 -5.40
C MET A 30 30.24 19.93 -3.97
N GLY A 31 30.98 20.98 -3.58
CA GLY A 31 31.73 21.03 -2.33
C GLY A 31 30.88 20.68 -1.11
N ALA A 32 31.53 19.98 -0.16
CA ALA A 32 30.96 19.58 1.12
C ALA A 32 30.31 20.78 1.82
N SER A 33 29.00 20.87 1.68
CA SER A 33 28.16 21.68 2.54
C SER A 33 27.95 20.85 3.80
N SER A 34 28.17 21.44 4.96
CA SER A 34 27.98 20.82 6.28
C SER A 34 26.74 19.94 6.31
N VAL A 35 26.94 18.65 6.61
CA VAL A 35 25.89 17.66 6.85
C VAL A 35 25.13 18.09 8.11
N ALA A 36 24.13 18.93 7.93
CA ALA A 36 23.20 19.34 8.96
C ALA A 36 21.87 18.64 8.68
N GLU A 37 21.51 17.68 9.55
CA GLU A 37 20.17 17.37 10.09
C GLU A 37 18.91 17.67 9.24
N ALA A 38 18.94 17.54 7.91
CA ALA A 38 17.79 17.87 7.06
C ALA A 38 17.03 16.64 6.52
N GLY A 39 17.43 15.42 6.91
CA GLY A 39 16.81 14.18 6.42
C GLY A 39 15.82 13.50 7.36
N GLY A 40 16.07 13.44 8.67
CA GLY A 40 15.23 12.65 9.60
C GLY A 40 15.34 11.11 9.45
N TRP A 41 16.10 10.59 8.48
CA TRP A 41 16.35 9.17 8.25
C TRP A 41 17.70 8.76 8.87
N ASP A 42 17.75 8.40 10.15
CA ASP A 42 18.98 7.98 10.87
C ASP A 42 19.51 6.58 10.45
N ILE A 43 19.22 6.15 9.21
CA ILE A 43 19.55 4.82 8.65
C ILE A 43 21.06 4.68 8.40
N VAL A 44 21.76 5.80 8.20
CA VAL A 44 23.11 5.79 7.62
C VAL A 44 24.21 5.47 8.65
N GLY A 45 23.94 5.62 9.94
CA GLY A 45 24.91 5.38 11.01
C GLY A 45 25.15 3.90 11.35
N SER A 46 24.25 2.99 10.96
CA SER A 46 24.28 1.58 11.41
C SER A 46 25.06 0.61 10.50
N ILE A 47 25.53 1.05 9.32
CA ILE A 47 25.80 0.12 8.22
C ILE A 47 27.27 -0.32 8.03
N LEU A 48 28.30 0.30 8.62
CA LEU A 48 29.67 0.14 8.06
C LEU A 48 30.76 -0.42 9.02
N GLY A 49 31.31 -1.59 8.66
CA GLY A 49 32.45 -2.25 9.33
C GLY A 49 33.27 -3.21 8.43
N THR A 50 34.56 -2.90 8.25
CA THR A 50 35.73 -3.66 7.70
C THR A 50 35.55 -4.74 6.60
N VAL A 51 35.86 -4.33 5.37
CA VAL A 51 36.58 -4.99 4.24
C VAL A 51 36.38 -6.50 3.99
N SER A 52 35.50 -6.82 3.04
CA SER A 52 35.70 -7.77 1.90
C SER A 52 34.45 -7.94 0.99
N GLN A 53 33.46 -7.04 1.07
CA GLN A 53 32.05 -7.42 1.13
C GLN A 53 31.09 -6.55 0.30
N ALA A 54 31.39 -6.15 -0.95
CA ALA A 54 30.44 -5.30 -1.72
C ALA A 54 28.99 -5.86 -1.77
N THR A 55 28.84 -7.17 -1.92
CA THR A 55 27.52 -7.84 -1.88
C THR A 55 26.91 -7.85 -0.48
N ALA A 56 27.69 -8.11 0.57
CA ALA A 56 27.17 -8.13 1.93
C ALA A 56 26.85 -6.72 2.46
N GLU A 57 27.59 -5.69 2.04
CA GLU A 57 27.27 -4.28 2.33
C GLU A 57 26.03 -3.82 1.56
N SER A 58 25.89 -4.21 0.28
CA SER A 58 24.67 -4.00 -0.52
C SER A 58 23.45 -4.62 0.16
N GLU A 59 23.53 -5.87 0.60
CA GLU A 59 22.43 -6.52 1.33
C GLU A 59 22.19 -5.92 2.71
N ALA A 60 23.23 -5.46 3.42
CA ALA A 60 23.08 -4.77 4.69
C ALA A 60 22.34 -3.43 4.51
N VAL A 61 22.66 -2.66 3.46
CA VAL A 61 21.95 -1.43 3.11
C VAL A 61 20.49 -1.71 2.80
N ARG A 62 20.23 -2.71 1.96
CA ARG A 62 18.85 -3.13 1.64
C ARG A 62 18.09 -3.50 2.91
N TYR A 63 18.68 -4.35 3.74
CA TYR A 63 18.08 -4.82 4.98
C TYR A 63 17.78 -3.68 5.95
N GLU A 64 18.71 -2.74 6.14
CA GLU A 64 18.50 -1.62 7.07
C GLU A 64 17.42 -0.64 6.58
N ILE A 65 17.34 -0.38 5.26
CA ILE A 65 16.23 0.41 4.69
C ILE A 65 14.91 -0.31 4.95
N LEU A 66 14.81 -1.60 4.59
CA LEU A 66 13.58 -2.38 4.80
C LEU A 66 13.18 -2.48 6.28
N ARG A 67 14.16 -2.65 7.18
CA ARG A 67 13.92 -2.71 8.63
C ARG A 67 13.41 -1.36 9.15
N TRP A 68 13.99 -0.26 8.69
CA TRP A 68 13.56 1.09 9.06
C TRP A 68 12.17 1.39 8.50
N SER A 69 11.93 1.00 7.25
CA SER A 69 10.65 1.12 6.55
C SER A 69 9.52 0.39 7.24
N ASN A 70 9.81 -0.80 7.76
CA ASN A 70 8.86 -1.67 8.41
C ASN A 70 8.53 -1.24 9.86
N SER A 71 8.15 0.02 10.03
CA SER A 71 7.84 0.62 11.33
C SER A 71 6.71 1.65 11.19
N PRO A 72 5.52 1.39 11.75
CA PRO A 72 4.43 2.37 11.79
C PRO A 72 4.82 3.73 12.39
N LYS A 73 5.73 3.72 13.38
CA LYS A 73 6.27 4.95 13.97
C LYS A 73 7.13 5.74 13.00
N ASN A 74 7.93 5.06 12.17
CA ASN A 74 8.73 5.72 11.13
C ASN A 74 7.84 6.23 9.99
N GLN A 75 6.80 5.47 9.61
CA GLN A 75 5.79 5.94 8.66
C GLN A 75 5.08 7.21 9.15
N GLN A 76 4.74 7.29 10.44
CA GLN A 76 4.21 8.51 11.05
C GLN A 76 5.24 9.65 11.04
N SER A 77 6.50 9.39 11.39
CA SER A 77 7.58 10.37 11.33
C SER A 77 7.79 10.94 9.90
N THR A 78 7.71 10.08 8.88
CA THR A 78 7.78 10.50 7.46
C THR A 78 6.61 11.44 7.12
N LEU A 79 5.39 11.08 7.52
CA LEU A 79 4.20 11.90 7.31
C LEU A 79 4.29 13.24 8.04
N ASP A 80 4.73 13.25 9.30
CA ASP A 80 4.87 14.48 10.09
C ASP A 80 5.95 15.39 9.50
N SER A 81 7.05 14.82 9.01
CA SER A 81 8.13 15.56 8.35
C SER A 81 7.66 16.18 7.02
N SER A 82 6.89 15.43 6.23
CA SER A 82 6.25 15.88 4.99
C SER A 82 5.32 17.09 5.26
N ILE A 83 4.46 16.99 6.29
CA ILE A 83 3.56 18.06 6.70
C ILE A 83 4.32 19.28 7.25
N SER A 84 5.36 19.06 8.07
CA SER A 84 6.16 20.14 8.64
C SER A 84 6.90 20.94 7.56
N LYS A 85 7.40 20.26 6.53
CA LYS A 85 8.16 20.88 5.43
C LYS A 85 7.26 21.65 4.46
N ASN A 86 6.16 21.05 4.04
CA ASN A 86 5.38 21.53 2.90
C ASN A 86 4.01 22.10 3.30
N GLY A 87 3.53 21.83 4.51
CA GLY A 87 2.16 22.10 4.90
C GLY A 87 1.16 21.13 4.26
N ILE A 88 -0.07 21.14 4.78
CA ILE A 88 -1.17 20.31 4.25
C ILE A 88 -1.95 21.14 3.22
N ASP A 89 -2.33 20.50 2.12
CA ASP A 89 -3.36 21.07 1.26
C ASP A 89 -4.73 20.94 1.94
N THR A 90 -5.38 22.08 2.22
CA THR A 90 -6.66 22.11 2.93
C THR A 90 -7.87 21.96 2.02
N ASP A 91 -7.67 21.83 0.70
CA ASP A 91 -8.76 21.62 -0.24
C ASP A 91 -9.39 20.23 -0.05
N VAL A 92 -10.68 20.22 0.31
CA VAL A 92 -11.44 18.99 0.56
C VAL A 92 -11.56 18.16 -0.71
N GLU A 93 -11.75 18.80 -1.86
CA GLU A 93 -11.94 18.10 -3.13
C GLU A 93 -10.67 17.37 -3.55
N HIS A 94 -9.49 17.99 -3.42
CA HIS A 94 -8.21 17.32 -3.70
C HIS A 94 -8.00 16.10 -2.80
N ASN A 95 -8.21 16.25 -1.49
CA ASN A 95 -8.01 15.18 -0.52
C ASN A 95 -8.98 14.02 -0.73
N GLU A 96 -10.26 14.31 -1.00
CA GLU A 96 -11.26 13.28 -1.30
C GLU A 96 -10.97 12.60 -2.62
N ARG A 97 -10.56 13.35 -3.65
CA ARG A 97 -10.21 12.81 -4.97
C ARG A 97 -9.05 11.83 -4.91
N VAL A 98 -7.93 12.23 -4.29
CA VAL A 98 -6.77 11.35 -4.09
C VAL A 98 -7.15 10.12 -3.26
N SER A 99 -7.94 10.32 -2.20
CA SER A 99 -8.41 9.20 -1.37
C SER A 99 -9.31 8.23 -2.13
N ARG A 100 -10.22 8.72 -2.99
CA ARG A 100 -11.06 7.84 -3.82
C ARG A 100 -10.21 6.99 -4.77
N VAL A 101 -9.22 7.61 -5.42
CA VAL A 101 -8.35 6.91 -6.37
C VAL A 101 -7.48 5.86 -5.67
N LEU A 102 -6.77 6.23 -4.60
CA LEU A 102 -5.91 5.30 -3.86
C LEU A 102 -6.70 4.17 -3.22
N ASN A 103 -7.86 4.46 -2.61
CA ASN A 103 -8.71 3.39 -2.06
C ASN A 103 -9.14 2.41 -3.16
N GLN A 104 -9.50 2.88 -4.36
CA GLN A 104 -9.86 1.97 -5.44
C GLN A 104 -8.66 1.11 -5.91
N LEU A 105 -7.46 1.70 -6.02
CA LEU A 105 -6.23 0.97 -6.35
C LEU A 105 -5.90 -0.09 -5.28
N ILE A 106 -6.03 0.26 -4.00
CA ILE A 106 -5.77 -0.63 -2.86
C ILE A 106 -6.81 -1.75 -2.78
N ASP A 107 -8.09 -1.42 -2.90
CA ASP A 107 -9.17 -2.38 -2.64
C ASP A 107 -9.44 -3.32 -3.83
N ARG A 108 -9.16 -2.87 -5.06
CA ARG A 108 -9.48 -3.62 -6.29
C ARG A 108 -8.26 -4.05 -7.10
N GLY A 109 -7.11 -3.44 -6.88
CA GLY A 109 -5.89 -3.73 -7.63
C GLY A 109 -5.39 -5.17 -7.42
N ASN A 110 -4.83 -5.75 -8.47
CA ASN A 110 -4.18 -7.06 -8.37
C ASN A 110 -2.69 -6.92 -8.06
N TYR A 111 -2.34 -6.89 -6.78
CA TYR A 111 -0.94 -6.81 -6.30
C TYR A 111 -0.72 -7.66 -5.04
N ALA A 112 0.53 -7.98 -4.73
CA ALA A 112 0.92 -8.54 -3.44
C ALA A 112 1.81 -7.53 -2.70
N MET A 113 1.70 -7.51 -1.37
CA MET A 113 2.44 -6.62 -0.50
C MET A 113 3.24 -7.47 0.49
N GLU A 114 4.55 -7.21 0.57
CA GLU A 114 5.47 -7.99 1.39
C GLU A 114 5.12 -7.94 2.88
N PRO A 115 5.47 -8.98 3.67
CA PRO A 115 5.23 -8.99 5.12
C PRO A 115 5.91 -7.86 5.88
N ASN A 116 7.00 -7.31 5.33
CA ASN A 116 7.75 -6.19 5.88
C ASN A 116 7.39 -4.84 5.22
N SER A 117 6.20 -4.75 4.61
CA SER A 117 5.63 -3.49 4.11
C SER A 117 4.40 -3.11 4.92
N LEU A 118 4.13 -1.83 4.99
CA LEU A 118 3.03 -1.26 5.77
C LEU A 118 1.82 -0.97 4.87
N PRO A 119 0.60 -0.92 5.43
CA PRO A 119 -0.54 -0.36 4.73
C PRO A 119 -0.22 1.03 4.19
N PHE A 120 -0.57 1.27 2.92
CA PHE A 120 -0.38 2.57 2.31
C PHE A 120 -1.09 3.65 3.12
N ARG A 121 -0.37 4.73 3.42
CA ARG A 121 -0.92 5.97 3.96
C ARG A 121 -0.60 7.08 2.98
N TRP A 122 -1.43 8.11 2.93
CA TRP A 122 -1.20 9.22 2.00
C TRP A 122 -1.63 10.56 2.56
N ARG A 123 -1.08 11.61 1.97
CA ARG A 123 -1.48 13.00 2.22
C ARG A 123 -1.30 13.84 0.97
N VAL A 124 -2.22 14.78 0.77
CA VAL A 124 -2.01 15.87 -0.19
C VAL A 124 -1.30 17.03 0.52
N ILE A 125 -0.16 17.44 0.00
CA ILE A 125 0.64 18.54 0.55
C ILE A 125 0.50 19.80 -0.29
N ASN A 126 0.68 20.95 0.36
CA ASN A 126 0.62 22.24 -0.31
C ASN A 126 1.94 22.51 -1.04
N SER A 127 2.02 22.05 -2.29
CA SER A 127 3.17 22.26 -3.16
C SER A 127 2.72 22.67 -4.57
N ASP A 128 3.49 23.60 -5.15
CA ASP A 128 3.37 24.08 -6.53
C ASP A 128 4.14 23.19 -7.53
N GLU A 129 4.89 22.20 -7.04
CA GLU A 129 5.61 21.24 -7.89
C GLU A 129 4.67 20.13 -8.38
N TRP A 130 4.76 19.78 -9.67
CA TRP A 130 4.06 18.61 -10.23
C TRP A 130 4.81 17.33 -9.82
N ASN A 131 4.42 16.73 -8.70
CA ASN A 131 5.03 15.53 -8.18
C ASN A 131 4.07 14.69 -7.32
N ALA A 132 4.34 13.40 -7.26
CA ALA A 132 3.89 12.47 -6.24
C ALA A 132 5.05 11.52 -5.94
N GLY A 133 5.03 10.86 -4.79
CA GLY A 133 6.12 9.96 -4.44
C GLY A 133 5.74 8.96 -3.37
N CYS A 134 6.16 7.71 -3.55
CA CYS A 134 6.10 6.71 -2.49
C CYS A 134 7.41 6.65 -1.70
N TYR A 135 7.33 7.01 -0.43
CA TYR A 135 8.39 6.79 0.56
C TYR A 135 8.50 5.30 0.88
N PRO A 136 9.65 4.84 1.39
CA PRO A 136 9.90 3.42 1.58
C PRO A 136 9.12 2.88 2.80
N THR A 137 8.49 3.75 3.59
CA THR A 137 7.50 3.44 4.64
C THR A 137 6.09 3.23 4.10
N ASP A 138 5.93 3.09 2.78
CA ASP A 138 4.63 3.00 2.10
C ASP A 138 3.74 4.23 2.36
N TYR A 139 4.37 5.39 2.58
CA TYR A 139 3.68 6.68 2.63
C TYR A 139 3.74 7.36 1.27
N ILE A 140 2.58 7.69 0.71
CA ILE A 140 2.44 8.37 -0.57
C ILE A 140 2.19 9.86 -0.32
N GLU A 141 3.13 10.69 -0.73
CA GLU A 141 2.98 12.14 -0.76
C GLU A 141 2.47 12.57 -2.14
N VAL A 142 1.45 13.42 -2.18
CA VAL A 142 0.88 13.93 -3.43
C VAL A 142 0.87 15.46 -3.39
N ASN A 143 1.43 16.12 -4.40
CA ASN A 143 1.46 17.58 -4.45
C ASN A 143 0.15 18.14 -5.00
N SER A 144 -0.35 19.22 -4.39
CA SER A 144 -1.59 19.88 -4.84
C SER A 144 -1.55 20.31 -6.32
N ALA A 145 -0.40 20.74 -6.84
CA ALA A 145 -0.26 21.12 -8.25
C ALA A 145 -0.49 19.95 -9.21
N LEU A 146 -0.04 18.74 -8.86
CA LEU A 146 -0.31 17.53 -9.65
C LEU A 146 -1.81 17.23 -9.68
N VAL A 147 -2.48 17.33 -8.53
CA VAL A 147 -3.94 17.09 -8.44
C VAL A 147 -4.73 18.12 -9.24
N LYS A 148 -4.32 19.39 -9.24
CA LYS A 148 -4.97 20.48 -9.99
C LYS A 148 -4.80 20.32 -11.50
N ASP A 149 -3.65 19.85 -11.94
CA ASP A 149 -3.28 19.75 -13.36
C ASP A 149 -3.92 18.52 -14.05
N LEU A 150 -3.98 17.39 -13.37
CA LEU A 150 -4.60 16.18 -13.93
C LEU A 150 -6.13 16.26 -13.84
N THR A 151 -6.83 16.54 -14.94
CA THR A 151 -8.31 16.57 -14.94
C THR A 151 -8.94 15.17 -14.79
N SER A 152 -8.29 14.12 -15.29
CA SER A 152 -8.81 12.74 -15.25
C SER A 152 -8.36 11.99 -14.01
N ASP A 153 -9.31 11.38 -13.25
CA ASP A 153 -8.91 10.47 -12.17
C ASP A 153 -8.23 9.20 -12.71
N ASP A 154 -8.47 8.81 -13.96
CA ASP A 154 -7.80 7.67 -14.59
C ASP A 154 -6.32 7.99 -14.86
N ALA A 155 -6.01 9.24 -15.22
CA ALA A 155 -4.61 9.71 -15.30
C ALA A 155 -3.96 9.85 -13.92
N LEU A 156 -4.71 10.37 -12.93
CA LEU A 156 -4.24 10.40 -11.54
C LEU A 156 -3.99 8.99 -11.00
N ALA A 157 -4.85 8.02 -11.34
CA ALA A 157 -4.64 6.62 -11.00
C ALA A 157 -3.38 6.05 -11.64
N GLY A 158 -2.97 6.53 -12.82
CA GLY A 158 -1.72 6.14 -13.48
C GLY A 158 -0.51 6.52 -12.64
N VAL A 159 -0.44 7.80 -12.25
CA VAL A 159 0.62 8.31 -11.36
C VAL A 159 0.64 7.53 -10.05
N LEU A 160 -0.52 7.39 -9.40
CA LEU A 160 -0.57 6.76 -8.08
C LEU A 160 -0.32 5.26 -8.12
N ALA A 161 -0.70 4.57 -9.21
CA ALA A 161 -0.34 3.17 -9.42
C ALA A 161 1.17 3.00 -9.65
N HIS A 162 1.80 3.89 -10.44
CA HIS A 162 3.25 3.93 -10.62
C HIS A 162 3.97 4.09 -9.26
N GLU A 163 3.55 5.07 -8.44
CA GLU A 163 4.11 5.29 -7.11
C GLU A 163 3.87 4.10 -6.16
N MET A 164 2.67 3.49 -6.20
CA MET A 164 2.39 2.29 -5.41
C MET A 164 3.35 1.15 -5.76
N ILE A 165 3.73 0.98 -7.03
CA ILE A 165 4.71 -0.07 -7.40
C ILE A 165 6.09 0.20 -6.79
N HIS A 166 6.53 1.46 -6.70
CA HIS A 166 7.79 1.77 -6.01
C HIS A 166 7.80 1.29 -4.56
N GLY A 167 6.68 1.43 -3.85
CA GLY A 167 6.50 0.87 -2.50
C GLY A 167 6.40 -0.66 -2.51
N LEU A 168 5.45 -1.21 -3.28
CA LEU A 168 5.14 -2.65 -3.35
C LEU A 168 6.37 -3.49 -3.71
N HIS A 169 7.20 -3.01 -4.64
CA HIS A 169 8.41 -3.72 -5.09
C HIS A 169 9.68 -3.23 -4.38
N GLN A 170 9.53 -2.41 -3.34
CA GLN A 170 10.61 -1.94 -2.48
C GLN A 170 11.78 -1.32 -3.26
N HIS A 171 11.44 -0.57 -4.32
CA HIS A 171 12.41 -0.05 -5.29
C HIS A 171 13.50 0.78 -4.64
N MET A 172 13.18 1.59 -3.62
CA MET A 172 14.20 2.39 -2.92
C MET A 172 15.27 1.51 -2.28
N ALA A 173 14.87 0.46 -1.57
CA ALA A 173 15.81 -0.43 -0.88
C ALA A 173 16.67 -1.19 -1.89
N ASN A 174 16.05 -1.67 -2.98
CA ASN A 174 16.73 -2.41 -4.03
C ASN A 174 17.70 -1.53 -4.84
N ASP A 175 17.29 -0.32 -5.20
CA ASP A 175 18.14 0.60 -5.94
C ASP A 175 19.28 1.14 -5.07
N ALA A 176 19.03 1.47 -3.79
CA ALA A 176 20.10 1.89 -2.88
C ALA A 176 21.19 0.80 -2.75
N ALA A 177 20.77 -0.46 -2.65
CA ALA A 177 21.67 -1.61 -2.63
C ALA A 177 22.46 -1.75 -3.95
N GLN A 178 21.76 -1.62 -5.09
CA GLN A 178 22.43 -1.62 -6.39
C GLN A 178 23.44 -0.48 -6.54
N GLN A 179 23.12 0.72 -6.06
CA GLN A 179 24.06 1.84 -6.08
C GLN A 179 25.35 1.52 -5.33
N VAL A 180 25.26 0.90 -4.15
CA VAL A 180 26.44 0.42 -3.42
C VAL A 180 27.27 -0.52 -4.29
N LEU A 181 26.63 -1.52 -4.90
CA LEU A 181 27.31 -2.47 -5.78
C LEU A 181 27.98 -1.80 -6.99
N TYR A 182 27.31 -0.82 -7.61
CA TYR A 182 27.86 -0.05 -8.74
C TYR A 182 29.09 0.76 -8.33
N GLN A 183 29.05 1.46 -7.18
CA GLN A 183 30.20 2.25 -6.71
C GLN A 183 31.42 1.35 -6.45
N TYR A 184 31.21 0.17 -5.87
CA TYR A 184 32.27 -0.85 -5.71
C TYR A 184 32.79 -1.37 -7.06
N GLY A 185 31.90 -1.67 -8.01
CA GLY A 185 32.24 -2.18 -9.34
C GLY A 185 32.96 -1.18 -10.25
N ALA A 186 32.72 0.12 -10.06
CA ALA A 186 33.36 1.21 -10.81
C ALA A 186 34.83 1.45 -10.42
N GLY A 187 35.41 0.64 -9.53
CA GLY A 187 36.82 0.73 -9.17
C GLY A 187 37.12 1.83 -8.14
N LEU A 188 36.10 2.37 -7.47
CA LEU A 188 36.25 3.21 -6.27
C LEU A 188 36.60 2.32 -5.06
N LEU A 189 37.64 1.49 -5.19
CA LEU A 189 38.12 0.52 -4.20
C LEU A 189 38.63 1.15 -2.89
N THR A 190 38.53 2.48 -2.77
CA THR A 190 39.04 3.29 -1.65
C THR A 190 37.93 4.04 -0.91
N MET A 191 36.67 3.60 -1.00
CA MET A 191 35.60 4.26 -0.24
C MET A 191 35.82 4.05 1.26
N ASN A 192 36.13 5.15 1.97
CA ASN A 192 35.92 5.21 3.41
C ASN A 192 34.41 5.20 3.68
N ALA A 193 34.01 4.68 4.84
CA ALA A 193 32.62 4.58 5.26
C ALA A 193 31.85 5.90 5.11
N ASP A 194 32.52 7.02 5.38
CA ASP A 194 31.97 8.38 5.26
C ASP A 194 31.44 8.71 3.85
N TYR A 195 32.08 8.20 2.78
CA TYR A 195 31.65 8.49 1.41
C TYR A 195 30.45 7.63 0.97
N ILE A 196 30.39 6.36 1.42
CA ILE A 196 29.19 5.52 1.25
C ILE A 196 28.03 6.17 2.01
N GLN A 197 28.28 6.60 3.24
CA GLN A 197 27.29 7.30 4.07
C GLN A 197 26.79 8.59 3.40
N ALA A 198 27.68 9.46 2.90
CA ALA A 198 27.27 10.68 2.22
C ALA A 198 26.47 10.38 0.93
N THR A 199 26.87 9.36 0.15
CA THR A 199 26.18 8.96 -1.08
C THR A 199 24.78 8.42 -0.77
N LEU A 200 24.67 7.52 0.20
CA LEU A 200 23.40 6.93 0.62
C LEU A 200 22.48 7.98 1.26
N SER A 201 23.02 8.88 2.09
CA SER A 201 22.26 9.99 2.66
C SER A 201 21.68 10.90 1.58
N ASN A 202 22.48 11.25 0.57
CA ASN A 202 22.01 12.05 -0.56
C ASN A 202 20.97 11.29 -1.39
N TYR A 203 21.16 9.99 -1.60
CA TYR A 203 20.21 9.16 -2.33
C TYR A 203 18.86 9.08 -1.61
N LEU A 204 18.85 8.74 -0.32
CA LEU A 204 17.63 8.61 0.48
C LEU A 204 16.90 9.95 0.65
N THR A 205 17.63 11.03 0.93
CA THR A 205 17.04 12.37 1.12
C THR A 205 16.35 12.87 -0.13
N ASN A 206 16.92 12.55 -1.29
CA ASN A 206 16.44 13.06 -2.56
C ASN A 206 15.62 12.03 -3.34
N TYR A 207 15.38 10.82 -2.86
CA TYR A 207 14.73 9.77 -3.65
C TYR A 207 13.35 10.17 -4.17
N VAL A 208 12.55 10.84 -3.34
CA VAL A 208 11.21 11.32 -3.70
C VAL A 208 11.26 12.59 -4.58
N THR A 209 12.39 13.31 -4.59
CA THR A 209 12.59 14.52 -5.40
C THR A 209 13.33 14.23 -6.72
N ILE A 210 14.18 13.19 -6.76
CA ILE A 210 14.93 12.76 -7.94
C ILE A 210 14.07 11.72 -8.65
N LYS A 211 13.33 12.18 -9.66
CA LYS A 211 12.53 11.38 -10.61
C LYS A 211 13.35 10.39 -11.48
N ASN A 212 14.50 9.94 -10.99
CA ASN A 212 15.38 9.02 -11.69
C ASN A 212 15.83 7.96 -10.69
N THR A 213 14.88 7.12 -10.27
CA THR A 213 15.21 5.78 -9.81
C THR A 213 15.89 5.03 -10.97
N SER A 214 16.49 3.85 -10.72
CA SER A 214 17.21 3.16 -11.80
C SER A 214 16.30 2.97 -13.03
N ASN A 215 16.83 3.05 -14.25
CA ASN A 215 16.04 2.80 -15.48
C ASN A 215 15.27 1.46 -15.46
N ILE A 216 15.68 0.52 -14.58
CA ILE A 216 15.02 -0.76 -14.37
C ILE A 216 13.78 -0.59 -13.49
N SER A 217 13.90 0.10 -12.35
CA SER A 217 12.77 0.36 -11.44
C SER A 217 11.68 1.21 -12.08
N GLU A 218 12.02 2.24 -12.85
CA GLU A 218 11.03 3.03 -13.62
C GLU A 218 10.29 2.16 -14.64
N ALA A 219 11.01 1.27 -15.35
CA ALA A 219 10.40 0.41 -16.36
C ALA A 219 9.46 -0.63 -15.74
N ASP A 220 9.80 -1.14 -14.56
CA ASP A 220 8.94 -2.04 -13.79
C ASP A 220 7.75 -1.30 -13.16
N ALA A 221 7.94 -0.10 -12.63
CA ALA A 221 6.86 0.76 -12.14
C ALA A 221 5.87 1.14 -13.24
N ASP A 222 6.35 1.44 -14.45
CA ASP A 222 5.49 1.69 -15.61
C ASP A 222 4.72 0.44 -16.04
N GLU A 223 5.36 -0.73 -16.06
CA GLU A 223 4.70 -1.97 -16.46
C GLU A 223 3.67 -2.44 -15.44
N SER A 224 4.11 -2.61 -14.20
CA SER A 224 3.29 -3.12 -13.12
C SER A 224 2.24 -2.09 -12.71
N GLY A 225 2.54 -0.79 -12.81
CA GLY A 225 1.60 0.30 -12.55
C GLY A 225 0.45 0.31 -13.55
N PHE A 226 0.75 0.10 -14.83
CA PHE A 226 -0.29 -0.04 -15.86
C PHE A 226 -1.26 -1.18 -15.55
N TYR A 227 -0.74 -2.35 -15.19
CA TYR A 227 -1.58 -3.51 -14.87
C TYR A 227 -2.29 -3.38 -13.51
N LEU A 228 -1.69 -2.69 -12.54
CA LEU A 228 -2.32 -2.36 -11.26
C LEU A 228 -3.52 -1.42 -11.49
N LEU A 229 -3.33 -0.35 -12.25
CA LEU A 229 -4.41 0.56 -12.68
C LEU A 229 -5.54 -0.20 -13.37
N ALA A 230 -5.20 -0.99 -14.40
CA ALA A 230 -6.19 -1.68 -15.21
C ALA A 230 -6.97 -2.73 -14.40
N SER A 231 -6.29 -3.50 -13.54
CA SER A 231 -6.92 -4.49 -12.66
C SER A 231 -7.78 -3.85 -11.56
N ALA A 232 -7.45 -2.64 -11.10
CA ALA A 232 -8.30 -1.85 -10.20
C ALA A 232 -9.55 -1.26 -10.88
N GLY A 233 -9.70 -1.46 -12.20
CA GLY A 233 -10.87 -1.09 -12.97
C GLY A 233 -10.83 0.31 -13.60
N PHE A 234 -9.71 1.02 -13.51
CA PHE A 234 -9.53 2.31 -14.18
C PHE A 234 -9.34 2.14 -15.70
N ASN A 235 -9.52 3.24 -16.43
CA ASN A 235 -9.34 3.29 -17.87
C ASN A 235 -7.83 3.16 -18.24
N PRO A 236 -7.42 2.13 -19.02
CA PRO A 236 -6.03 1.94 -19.44
C PRO A 236 -5.40 3.11 -20.18
N GLY A 237 -6.22 3.99 -20.78
CA GLY A 237 -5.78 5.23 -21.42
C GLY A 237 -5.26 6.30 -20.45
N GLY A 238 -5.52 6.16 -19.15
CA GLY A 238 -4.97 7.05 -18.13
C GLY A 238 -3.45 6.98 -18.00
N PHE A 239 -2.84 5.81 -18.24
CA PHE A 239 -1.40 5.62 -18.10
C PHE A 239 -0.57 6.31 -19.20
N PRO A 240 -0.93 6.20 -20.50
CA PRO A 240 -0.33 7.05 -21.53
C PRO A 240 -0.48 8.55 -21.24
N ILE A 241 -1.60 8.98 -20.64
CA ILE A 241 -1.83 10.38 -20.30
C ILE A 241 -0.85 10.88 -19.25
N GLU A 242 -0.67 10.14 -18.15
CA GLU A 242 0.26 10.57 -17.10
C GLU A 242 1.70 10.62 -17.60
N THR A 243 2.16 9.62 -18.36
CA THR A 243 3.55 9.61 -18.86
C THR A 243 3.83 10.80 -19.77
N CYS A 244 2.82 11.22 -20.55
CA CYS A 244 2.89 12.40 -21.39
C CYS A 244 2.88 13.71 -20.58
N ARG A 245 2.01 13.82 -19.56
CA ARG A 245 1.97 14.97 -18.62
C ARG A 245 3.28 15.10 -17.84
N MET A 246 3.84 13.99 -17.35
CA MET A 246 5.13 13.97 -16.69
C MET A 246 6.23 14.50 -17.62
N ALA A 247 6.24 14.08 -18.89
CA ALA A 247 7.17 14.59 -19.88
C ALA A 247 7.04 16.11 -20.06
N GLN A 248 5.80 16.62 -20.15
CA GLN A 248 5.53 18.06 -20.27
C GLN A 248 6.03 18.87 -19.08
N MET A 249 5.97 18.30 -17.86
CA MET A 249 6.34 19.02 -16.65
C MET A 249 7.84 18.98 -16.36
N ASP A 250 8.56 17.98 -16.87
CA ASP A 250 10.02 17.91 -16.75
C ASP A 250 10.76 18.97 -17.59
N LYS A 251 10.08 19.61 -18.55
CA LYS A 251 10.64 20.72 -19.37
C LYS A 251 9.59 21.78 -19.69
N SER A 252 9.92 23.04 -19.43
CA SER A 252 9.08 24.22 -19.74
C SER A 252 8.92 24.52 -21.25
N ASN A 253 8.81 23.52 -22.12
CA ASN A 253 8.94 23.67 -23.56
C ASN A 253 7.64 23.33 -24.31
N ARG A 254 7.09 24.34 -25.00
CA ARG A 254 6.00 24.19 -25.96
C ARG A 254 6.54 23.46 -27.20
N GLY A 255 6.21 22.19 -27.37
CA GLY A 255 6.65 21.37 -28.51
C GLY A 255 6.72 19.87 -28.22
N ILE A 256 6.82 19.50 -26.94
CA ILE A 256 6.98 18.11 -26.50
C ILE A 256 5.83 17.18 -26.91
N LEU A 257 4.59 17.65 -26.95
CA LEU A 257 3.46 16.86 -27.47
C LEU A 257 3.65 16.52 -28.94
N THR A 258 4.02 17.52 -29.74
CA THR A 258 4.30 17.32 -31.16
C THR A 258 5.49 16.38 -31.32
N GLU A 259 6.56 16.54 -30.56
CA GLU A 259 7.70 15.62 -30.56
C GLU A 259 7.28 14.19 -30.22
N ILE A 260 6.49 13.99 -29.16
CA ILE A 260 5.98 12.69 -28.72
C ILE A 260 5.13 12.02 -29.81
N PHE A 261 4.17 12.74 -30.38
CA PHE A 261 3.22 12.18 -31.33
C PHE A 261 3.75 12.09 -32.77
N THR A 262 4.80 12.84 -33.10
CA THR A 262 5.46 12.80 -34.42
C THR A 262 6.79 12.04 -34.42
N GLY A 263 7.29 11.63 -33.24
CA GLY A 263 8.56 10.92 -33.08
C GLY A 263 9.81 11.76 -33.31
N VAL A 264 9.73 13.08 -33.10
CA VAL A 264 10.88 13.99 -33.27
C VAL A 264 11.79 13.91 -32.04
N TYR A 265 13.09 13.70 -32.30
CA TYR A 265 14.07 13.04 -31.43
C TYR A 265 14.65 13.87 -30.26
N ASP A 266 13.90 14.77 -29.63
CA ASP A 266 14.49 15.68 -28.63
C ASP A 266 14.38 15.16 -27.18
N HIS A 267 13.46 14.23 -26.87
CA HIS A 267 13.25 13.65 -25.52
C HIS A 267 13.10 12.11 -25.50
N PRO A 268 14.18 11.34 -25.78
CA PRO A 268 14.11 9.90 -26.06
C PRO A 268 13.65 9.02 -24.88
N ALA A 269 13.89 9.43 -23.62
CA ALA A 269 13.45 8.66 -22.45
C ALA A 269 11.94 8.77 -22.23
N SER A 270 11.40 10.00 -22.21
CA SER A 270 9.97 10.26 -22.03
C SER A 270 9.13 9.70 -23.19
N GLN A 271 9.61 9.87 -24.44
CA GLN A 271 9.01 9.24 -25.62
C GLN A 271 8.95 7.71 -25.47
N LYS A 272 10.03 7.09 -25.00
CA LYS A 272 10.08 5.63 -24.84
C LYS A 272 9.06 5.16 -23.82
N ARG A 273 8.97 5.82 -22.66
CA ARG A 273 7.97 5.49 -21.61
C ARG A 273 6.56 5.63 -22.14
N PHE A 274 6.27 6.74 -22.82
CA PHE A 274 4.98 6.97 -23.47
C PHE A 274 4.63 5.88 -24.49
N ASN A 275 5.54 5.56 -25.42
CA ASN A 275 5.31 4.51 -26.42
C ASN A 275 5.09 3.14 -25.78
N GLN A 276 5.77 2.85 -24.67
CA GLN A 276 5.56 1.62 -23.92
C GLN A 276 4.19 1.61 -23.22
N ALA A 277 3.75 2.75 -22.67
CA ALA A 277 2.40 2.88 -22.09
C ALA A 277 1.31 2.75 -23.16
N GLU A 278 1.46 3.41 -24.31
CA GLU A 278 0.57 3.28 -25.47
C GLU A 278 0.51 1.82 -25.92
N GLN A 279 1.66 1.17 -26.13
CA GLN A 279 1.71 -0.23 -26.53
C GLN A 279 0.98 -1.14 -25.53
N ARG A 280 1.13 -0.91 -24.21
CA ARG A 280 0.41 -1.71 -23.21
C ARG A 280 -1.11 -1.49 -23.28
N MET A 281 -1.58 -0.27 -23.53
CA MET A 281 -3.00 0.03 -23.76
C MET A 281 -3.52 -0.67 -25.02
N GLU A 282 -2.76 -0.67 -26.10
CA GLU A 282 -3.10 -1.38 -27.34
C GLU A 282 -3.18 -2.90 -27.07
N GLU A 283 -2.16 -3.47 -26.43
CA GLU A 283 -2.08 -4.90 -26.09
C GLU A 283 -3.20 -5.32 -25.14
N TYR A 284 -3.62 -4.46 -24.22
CA TYR A 284 -4.77 -4.72 -23.35
C TYR A 284 -6.06 -4.92 -24.16
N GLY A 285 -6.25 -4.14 -25.23
CA GLY A 285 -7.32 -4.32 -26.22
C GLY A 285 -7.00 -5.32 -27.35
N TYR A 286 -6.07 -6.25 -27.13
CA TYR A 286 -5.58 -7.23 -28.11
C TYR A 286 -5.08 -6.66 -29.44
N ASN A 287 -4.53 -5.44 -29.41
CA ASN A 287 -4.00 -4.67 -30.54
C ASN A 287 -5.05 -4.20 -31.58
N HIS A 288 -6.33 -4.23 -31.23
CA HIS A 288 -7.38 -3.70 -32.11
C HIS A 288 -7.37 -2.18 -32.21
N VAL A 289 -7.04 -1.49 -31.11
CA VAL A 289 -7.20 -0.04 -30.98
C VAL A 289 -5.85 0.65 -31.09
N LYS A 290 -5.80 1.76 -31.83
CA LYS A 290 -4.61 2.63 -31.93
C LYS A 290 -4.99 4.10 -31.86
N VAL A 291 -4.14 4.92 -31.28
CA VAL A 291 -4.19 6.38 -31.43
C VAL A 291 -3.13 6.79 -32.45
N LYS A 292 -3.45 7.73 -33.34
CA LYS A 292 -2.51 8.29 -34.32
C LYS A 292 -2.61 9.80 -34.30
N ASN A 293 -1.50 10.46 -34.66
CA ASN A 293 -1.42 11.92 -34.72
C ASN A 293 -1.84 12.63 -33.41
N GLY A 294 -1.74 11.92 -32.27
CA GLY A 294 -2.13 12.41 -30.95
C GLY A 294 -3.62 12.31 -30.63
N ASN A 295 -4.51 12.49 -31.61
CA ASN A 295 -5.96 12.62 -31.35
C ASN A 295 -6.89 11.78 -32.25
N GLU A 296 -6.36 10.97 -33.17
CA GLU A 296 -7.17 10.15 -34.07
C GLU A 296 -7.26 8.70 -33.56
N VAL A 297 -8.47 8.21 -33.36
CA VAL A 297 -8.72 6.85 -32.86
C VAL A 297 -9.02 5.92 -34.04
N TYR A 298 -8.35 4.77 -34.06
CA TYR A 298 -8.50 3.73 -35.07
C TYR A 298 -8.85 2.38 -34.44
N ILE A 299 -9.65 1.58 -35.16
CA ILE A 299 -9.90 0.17 -34.84
C ILE A 299 -9.53 -0.67 -36.06
N ASP A 300 -8.62 -1.63 -35.90
CA ASP A 300 -8.12 -2.51 -36.98
C ASP A 300 -7.66 -1.73 -38.23
N GLY A 301 -7.02 -0.59 -38.01
CA GLY A 301 -6.52 0.30 -39.06
C GLY A 301 -7.58 1.17 -39.74
N GLN A 302 -8.86 1.03 -39.39
CA GLN A 302 -9.94 1.89 -39.88
C GLN A 302 -10.12 3.11 -38.96
N TYR A 303 -10.27 4.30 -39.55
CA TYR A 303 -10.49 5.53 -38.81
C TYR A 303 -11.87 5.52 -38.15
N LEU A 304 -11.92 5.70 -36.84
CA LEU A 304 -13.17 5.85 -36.09
C LEU A 304 -13.56 7.33 -36.01
N MET A 305 -12.70 8.13 -35.37
CA MET A 305 -12.96 9.55 -35.08
C MET A 305 -11.66 10.32 -34.78
N THR A 306 -11.75 11.63 -34.82
CA THR A 306 -10.77 12.56 -34.24
C THR A 306 -11.38 13.09 -32.95
N ALA A 307 -10.73 12.86 -31.82
CA ALA A 307 -11.15 13.42 -30.55
C ALA A 307 -10.94 14.94 -30.55
N THR A 308 -11.79 15.64 -29.81
CA THR A 308 -11.73 17.09 -29.63
C THR A 308 -11.66 17.41 -28.14
N GLU A 309 -11.19 18.60 -27.80
CA GLU A 309 -11.24 19.09 -26.42
C GLU A 309 -12.66 19.06 -25.85
N GLY A 310 -12.80 18.77 -24.56
CA GLY A 310 -14.09 18.66 -23.89
C GLY A 310 -13.96 18.14 -22.46
N ASN A 311 -14.90 18.51 -21.58
CA ASN A 311 -14.91 18.11 -20.16
C ASN A 311 -13.60 18.42 -19.40
N GLY A 312 -12.91 19.49 -19.78
CA GLY A 312 -11.62 19.89 -19.18
C GLY A 312 -10.42 19.05 -19.61
N LEU A 313 -10.59 18.18 -20.61
CA LEU A 313 -9.54 17.37 -21.22
C LEU A 313 -9.10 17.95 -22.56
N GLU A 314 -7.80 17.89 -22.82
CA GLU A 314 -7.21 18.17 -24.13
C GLU A 314 -7.65 17.10 -25.15
N ASP A 315 -7.57 17.43 -26.45
CA ASP A 315 -8.03 16.54 -27.52
C ASP A 315 -7.32 15.17 -27.52
N TRP A 316 -6.01 15.16 -27.26
CA TRP A 316 -5.21 13.95 -27.14
C TRP A 316 -5.56 13.15 -25.87
N GLU A 317 -5.84 13.80 -24.75
CA GLU A 317 -6.30 13.11 -23.52
C GLU A 317 -7.64 12.41 -23.76
N ASN A 318 -8.56 13.09 -24.43
CA ASN A 318 -9.83 12.50 -24.85
C ASN A 318 -9.61 11.30 -25.79
N ALA A 319 -8.69 11.39 -26.74
CA ALA A 319 -8.38 10.27 -27.64
C ALA A 319 -7.88 9.04 -26.87
N TYR A 320 -6.98 9.22 -25.90
CA TYR A 320 -6.46 8.11 -25.09
C TYR A 320 -7.51 7.53 -24.15
N LEU A 321 -8.37 8.33 -23.53
CA LEU A 321 -9.47 7.80 -22.71
C LEU A 321 -10.53 7.08 -23.55
N ILE A 322 -10.84 7.57 -24.75
CA ILE A 322 -11.72 6.85 -25.70
C ILE A 322 -11.08 5.53 -26.11
N ALA A 323 -9.82 5.57 -26.55
CA ALA A 323 -9.09 4.38 -26.98
C ALA A 323 -8.94 3.35 -25.85
N GLY A 324 -8.57 3.79 -24.65
CA GLY A 324 -8.44 2.95 -23.46
C GLY A 324 -9.77 2.37 -23.01
N GLY A 325 -10.86 3.14 -23.12
CA GLY A 325 -12.22 2.62 -22.90
C GLY A 325 -12.59 1.53 -23.90
N ILE A 326 -12.23 1.69 -25.18
CA ILE A 326 -12.46 0.64 -26.19
C ILE A 326 -11.59 -0.59 -25.89
N SER A 327 -10.30 -0.41 -25.61
CA SER A 327 -9.38 -1.49 -25.24
C SER A 327 -9.89 -2.28 -24.04
N LYS A 328 -10.33 -1.58 -22.98
CA LYS A 328 -10.91 -2.21 -21.79
C LYS A 328 -12.20 -2.96 -22.12
N GLY A 329 -13.07 -2.40 -22.94
CA GLY A 329 -14.30 -3.10 -23.35
C GLY A 329 -14.01 -4.38 -24.15
N ILE A 330 -13.04 -4.33 -25.08
CA ILE A 330 -12.64 -5.49 -25.88
C ILE A 330 -12.03 -6.58 -24.97
N HIS A 331 -11.26 -6.17 -23.97
CA HIS A 331 -10.66 -7.03 -22.97
C HIS A 331 -11.73 -7.73 -22.11
N ASP A 332 -12.63 -6.93 -21.51
CA ASP A 332 -13.56 -7.38 -20.46
C ASP A 332 -14.78 -8.13 -21.03
N TYR A 333 -15.22 -7.78 -22.25
CA TYR A 333 -16.38 -8.40 -22.88
C TYR A 333 -15.98 -9.39 -23.99
N HIS A 334 -16.77 -10.46 -24.15
CA HIS A 334 -16.48 -11.52 -25.13
C HIS A 334 -17.18 -11.34 -26.49
N SER A 335 -18.02 -10.32 -26.64
CA SER A 335 -18.72 -10.00 -27.90
C SER A 335 -19.27 -8.57 -27.86
N ALA A 336 -19.56 -7.98 -29.03
CA ALA A 336 -20.20 -6.67 -29.13
C ALA A 336 -21.59 -6.63 -28.45
N TYR A 337 -22.33 -7.75 -28.47
CA TYR A 337 -23.63 -7.85 -27.79
C TYR A 337 -23.51 -7.62 -26.27
N ALA A 338 -22.44 -8.12 -25.65
CA ALA A 338 -22.22 -8.01 -24.21
C ALA A 338 -21.95 -6.57 -23.73
N TRP A 339 -21.69 -5.63 -24.64
CA TRP A 339 -21.54 -4.22 -24.32
C TRP A 339 -22.88 -3.54 -23.98
N ASN A 340 -24.02 -4.20 -24.30
CA ASN A 340 -25.37 -3.74 -24.00
C ASN A 340 -25.75 -2.37 -24.63
N PHE A 341 -25.37 -2.15 -25.90
CA PHE A 341 -25.71 -0.94 -26.66
C PHE A 341 -27.20 -0.58 -26.55
N GLY A 342 -27.50 0.70 -26.33
CA GLY A 342 -28.86 1.24 -26.26
C GLY A 342 -29.64 0.86 -24.99
N SER A 343 -29.02 0.14 -24.06
CA SER A 343 -29.61 -0.19 -22.75
C SER A 343 -29.16 0.78 -21.65
N LYS A 344 -29.81 0.73 -20.49
CA LYS A 344 -29.38 1.46 -19.28
C LYS A 344 -28.01 0.98 -18.76
N ASP A 345 -27.65 -0.27 -19.04
CA ASP A 345 -26.41 -0.89 -18.56
C ASP A 345 -25.27 -0.78 -19.58
N PHE A 346 -25.45 0.02 -20.66
CA PHE A 346 -24.42 0.26 -21.67
C PHE A 346 -23.15 0.83 -21.02
N LEU A 347 -22.11 0.00 -20.93
CA LEU A 347 -20.80 0.37 -20.38
C LEU A 347 -20.88 1.17 -19.07
N ASN A 348 -21.75 0.79 -18.12
CA ASN A 348 -22.10 1.60 -16.94
C ASN A 348 -21.00 1.73 -15.85
N ASP A 349 -19.72 1.56 -16.21
CA ASP A 349 -18.57 1.80 -15.34
C ASP A 349 -17.93 3.16 -15.67
N ARG A 350 -17.38 3.85 -14.66
CA ARG A 350 -16.70 5.15 -14.81
C ARG A 350 -15.58 5.14 -15.86
N ALA A 351 -14.89 4.01 -16.02
CA ALA A 351 -13.80 3.87 -16.97
C ALA A 351 -14.23 4.10 -18.42
N TYR A 352 -15.53 4.03 -18.72
CA TYR A 352 -16.07 4.23 -20.06
C TYR A 352 -16.73 5.61 -20.26
N ASP A 353 -16.71 6.51 -19.28
CA ASP A 353 -17.45 7.79 -19.33
C ASP A 353 -17.13 8.59 -20.60
N THR A 354 -15.84 8.84 -20.88
CA THR A 354 -15.40 9.56 -22.09
C THR A 354 -15.83 8.86 -23.39
N LEU A 355 -15.78 7.52 -23.42
CA LEU A 355 -16.24 6.75 -24.58
C LEU A 355 -17.76 6.87 -24.75
N ARG A 356 -18.55 6.75 -23.68
CA ARG A 356 -20.00 6.90 -23.74
C ARG A 356 -20.41 8.31 -24.19
N ASP A 357 -19.71 9.33 -23.71
CA ASP A 357 -19.93 10.72 -24.14
C ASP A 357 -19.67 10.90 -25.63
N ALA A 358 -18.55 10.37 -26.15
CA ALA A 358 -18.27 10.39 -27.59
C ALA A 358 -19.35 9.65 -28.41
N LEU A 359 -19.81 8.50 -27.91
CA LEU A 359 -20.85 7.68 -28.56
C LEU A 359 -22.28 8.21 -28.37
N SER A 360 -22.48 9.38 -27.73
CA SER A 360 -23.78 10.06 -27.72
C SER A 360 -24.22 10.51 -29.13
N ASN A 361 -23.28 10.65 -30.06
CA ASN A 361 -23.57 10.84 -31.47
C ASN A 361 -24.01 9.50 -32.11
N ALA A 362 -25.27 9.42 -32.54
CA ALA A 362 -25.87 8.20 -33.07
C ALA A 362 -25.18 7.64 -34.33
N GLU A 363 -24.64 8.50 -35.20
CA GLU A 363 -23.91 8.06 -36.41
C GLU A 363 -22.57 7.43 -36.02
N LEU A 364 -21.84 8.08 -35.10
CA LEU A 364 -20.58 7.55 -34.57
C LEU A 364 -20.82 6.24 -33.79
N ALA A 365 -21.89 6.15 -33.01
CA ALA A 365 -22.27 4.94 -32.29
C ALA A 365 -22.53 3.76 -33.23
N ALA A 366 -23.29 3.97 -34.30
CA ALA A 366 -23.57 2.94 -35.31
C ALA A 366 -22.29 2.49 -36.05
N LYS A 367 -21.42 3.46 -36.40
CA LYS A 367 -20.11 3.19 -37.00
C LYS A 367 -19.22 2.38 -36.05
N PHE A 368 -19.13 2.80 -34.79
CA PHE A 368 -18.36 2.11 -33.75
C PHE A 368 -18.84 0.68 -33.53
N GLN A 369 -20.16 0.47 -33.39
CA GLN A 369 -20.73 -0.86 -33.20
C GLN A 369 -20.36 -1.79 -34.36
N THR A 370 -20.44 -1.30 -35.61
CA THR A 370 -20.03 -2.06 -36.80
C THR A 370 -18.53 -2.43 -36.75
N MET A 371 -17.67 -1.48 -36.39
CA MET A 371 -16.22 -1.72 -36.27
C MET A 371 -15.90 -2.72 -35.15
N LEU A 372 -16.60 -2.64 -34.02
CA LEU A 372 -16.45 -3.54 -32.89
C LEU A 372 -16.90 -4.97 -33.21
N GLU A 373 -18.03 -5.14 -33.91
CA GLU A 373 -18.48 -6.44 -34.40
C GLU A 373 -17.45 -7.08 -35.34
N ASN A 374 -16.82 -6.28 -36.20
CA ASN A 374 -15.72 -6.73 -37.06
C ASN A 374 -14.48 -7.13 -36.26
N ALA A 375 -14.08 -6.36 -35.24
CA ALA A 375 -12.94 -6.68 -34.38
C ALA A 375 -13.11 -8.05 -33.71
N TYR A 376 -14.27 -8.30 -33.08
CA TYR A 376 -14.58 -9.61 -32.49
C TYR A 376 -14.67 -10.74 -33.53
N SER A 377 -15.06 -10.43 -34.77
CA SER A 377 -15.04 -11.40 -35.87
C SER A 377 -13.62 -11.74 -36.30
N LEU A 378 -12.71 -10.77 -36.38
CA LEU A 378 -11.30 -10.99 -36.72
C LEU A 378 -10.60 -11.89 -35.68
N ASP A 379 -10.93 -11.69 -34.40
CA ASP A 379 -10.52 -12.54 -33.28
C ASP A 379 -10.91 -14.01 -33.41
N VAL A 380 -11.78 -14.36 -34.38
CA VAL A 380 -12.20 -15.74 -34.67
C VAL A 380 -11.83 -16.16 -36.09
N THR A 381 -11.84 -15.25 -37.05
CA THR A 381 -11.72 -15.55 -38.49
C THR A 381 -10.32 -15.31 -39.04
N ASP A 382 -9.61 -14.30 -38.53
CA ASP A 382 -8.24 -14.01 -38.95
C ASP A 382 -7.20 -14.74 -38.09
N LYS A 383 -6.15 -15.27 -38.73
CA LYS A 383 -5.13 -16.07 -38.04
C LYS A 383 -4.21 -15.21 -37.15
N GLU A 384 -3.89 -14.00 -37.58
CA GLU A 384 -2.99 -13.12 -36.86
C GLU A 384 -3.66 -12.58 -35.60
N HIS A 385 -4.88 -12.05 -35.72
CA HIS A 385 -5.67 -11.57 -34.56
C HIS A 385 -5.89 -12.69 -33.53
N ARG A 386 -6.35 -13.86 -33.98
CA ARG A 386 -6.48 -15.05 -33.10
C ARG A 386 -5.20 -15.35 -32.33
N ASN A 387 -4.06 -15.41 -33.01
CA ASN A 387 -2.79 -15.75 -32.39
C ASN A 387 -2.33 -14.66 -31.40
N THR A 388 -2.52 -13.38 -31.75
CA THR A 388 -2.22 -12.23 -30.90
C THR A 388 -3.05 -12.28 -29.61
N LYS A 389 -4.37 -12.44 -29.71
CA LYS A 389 -5.27 -12.57 -28.56
C LYS A 389 -4.90 -13.75 -27.66
N VAL A 390 -4.63 -14.92 -28.24
CA VAL A 390 -4.20 -16.11 -27.47
C VAL A 390 -2.90 -15.83 -26.73
N LYS A 391 -1.91 -15.23 -27.39
CA LYS A 391 -0.61 -14.89 -26.78
C LYS A 391 -0.78 -13.90 -25.63
N LEU A 392 -1.58 -12.85 -25.81
CA LEU A 392 -1.78 -11.81 -24.80
C LEU A 392 -2.58 -12.32 -23.59
N LYS A 393 -3.62 -13.14 -23.81
CA LYS A 393 -4.33 -13.83 -22.73
C LYS A 393 -3.43 -14.79 -21.96
N GLN A 394 -2.53 -15.49 -22.64
CA GLN A 394 -1.57 -16.37 -21.97
C GLN A 394 -0.58 -15.55 -21.11
N ALA A 395 -0.06 -14.44 -21.62
CA ALA A 395 0.81 -13.54 -20.86
C ALA A 395 0.10 -12.93 -19.64
N GLU A 396 -1.15 -12.51 -19.79
CA GLU A 396 -1.98 -12.03 -18.68
C GLU A 396 -2.20 -13.11 -17.63
N LYS A 397 -2.54 -14.33 -18.05
CA LYS A 397 -2.69 -15.47 -17.14
C LYS A 397 -1.39 -15.72 -16.36
N GLU A 398 -0.24 -15.71 -17.04
CA GLU A 398 1.06 -15.90 -16.38
C GLU A 398 1.38 -14.79 -15.37
N ARG A 399 1.06 -13.52 -15.68
CA ARG A 399 1.19 -12.41 -14.71
C ARG A 399 0.28 -12.63 -13.49
N ASN A 400 -0.99 -12.96 -13.73
CA ASN A 400 -1.97 -13.17 -12.66
C ASN A 400 -1.63 -14.39 -11.80
N ASP A 401 -1.15 -15.49 -12.40
CA ASP A 401 -0.68 -16.67 -11.69
C ASP A 401 0.53 -16.35 -10.79
N LYS A 402 1.48 -15.52 -11.27
CA LYS A 402 2.63 -15.07 -10.46
C LYS A 402 2.18 -14.24 -9.26
N ILE A 403 1.29 -13.27 -9.47
CA ILE A 403 0.75 -12.44 -8.39
C ILE A 403 -0.02 -13.30 -7.39
N ALA A 404 -0.82 -14.26 -7.86
CA ALA A 404 -1.56 -15.18 -6.98
C ALA A 404 -0.63 -16.08 -6.16
N ALA A 405 0.44 -16.59 -6.77
CA ALA A 405 1.46 -17.37 -6.06
C ALA A 405 2.18 -16.52 -5.00
N HIS A 406 2.55 -15.29 -5.34
CA HIS A 406 3.20 -14.38 -4.40
C HIS A 406 2.26 -13.94 -3.27
N LYS A 407 0.97 -13.66 -3.56
CA LYS A 407 -0.08 -13.45 -2.54
C LYS A 407 -0.17 -14.62 -1.56
N ALA A 408 -0.11 -15.85 -2.06
CA ALA A 408 -0.13 -17.03 -1.21
C ALA A 408 1.13 -17.16 -0.33
N GLU A 409 2.30 -16.82 -0.88
CA GLU A 409 3.58 -16.79 -0.14
C GLU A 409 3.56 -15.74 0.98
N VAL A 410 3.20 -14.49 0.68
CA VAL A 410 3.19 -13.43 1.71
C VAL A 410 2.10 -13.66 2.77
N MET A 411 1.03 -14.38 2.44
CA MET A 411 -0.04 -14.77 3.37
C MET A 411 0.18 -16.13 4.04
N ALA A 412 1.37 -16.72 3.93
CA ALA A 412 1.69 -17.95 4.64
C ALA A 412 1.71 -17.75 6.17
N PRO A 413 1.33 -18.77 6.99
CA PRO A 413 1.20 -18.64 8.44
C PRO A 413 2.45 -18.11 9.16
N GLU A 414 3.65 -18.43 8.66
CA GLU A 414 4.93 -17.94 9.19
C GLU A 414 5.05 -16.40 9.17
N ASN A 415 4.34 -15.72 8.27
CA ASN A 415 4.35 -14.28 8.13
C ASN A 415 3.32 -13.58 9.04
N ALA A 416 2.39 -14.31 9.66
CA ALA A 416 1.35 -13.74 10.52
C ALA A 416 1.91 -12.94 11.72
N GLY A 417 3.14 -13.26 12.14
CA GLY A 417 3.84 -12.52 13.18
C GLY A 417 4.18 -11.07 12.81
N ALA A 418 4.47 -10.81 11.53
CA ALA A 418 4.81 -9.46 11.04
C ALA A 418 3.59 -8.55 11.08
N TYR A 419 2.46 -8.99 10.52
CA TYR A 419 1.19 -8.27 10.54
C TYR A 419 0.69 -7.99 11.97
N ARG A 420 0.85 -8.96 12.87
CA ARG A 420 0.55 -8.76 14.29
C ARG A 420 1.42 -7.66 14.91
N ALA A 421 2.73 -7.63 14.61
CA ALA A 421 3.62 -6.59 15.12
C ALA A 421 3.22 -5.20 14.62
N HIS A 422 2.75 -5.08 13.37
CA HIS A 422 2.20 -3.82 12.87
C HIS A 422 0.92 -3.43 13.61
N CYS A 423 -0.02 -4.37 13.81
CA CYS A 423 -1.22 -4.16 14.60
C CYS A 423 -0.89 -3.66 16.02
N ASP A 424 0.03 -4.32 16.72
CA ASP A 424 0.49 -3.90 18.05
C ASP A 424 1.03 -2.45 18.02
N SER A 425 1.89 -2.13 17.05
CA SER A 425 2.42 -0.77 16.93
C SER A 425 1.37 0.28 16.56
N TYR A 426 0.36 -0.06 15.75
CA TYR A 426 -0.73 0.86 15.42
C TYR A 426 -1.68 1.07 16.61
N LEU A 427 -1.93 0.05 17.43
CA LEU A 427 -2.68 0.18 18.69
C LEU A 427 -1.96 1.12 19.67
N ASP A 428 -0.63 0.97 19.82
CA ASP A 428 0.18 1.86 20.67
C ASP A 428 0.15 3.33 20.21
N MET A 429 -0.18 3.56 18.93
CA MET A 429 -0.30 4.88 18.32
C MET A 429 -1.77 5.37 18.23
N GLU A 430 -2.72 4.61 18.78
CA GLU A 430 -4.16 4.88 18.70
C GLU A 430 -4.71 4.97 17.26
N LEU A 431 -4.01 4.34 16.30
CA LEU A 431 -4.43 4.22 14.89
C LEU A 431 -5.28 2.96 14.69
N ASN A 432 -6.39 2.89 15.43
CA ASN A 432 -7.16 1.66 15.63
C ASN A 432 -7.76 1.06 14.34
N LYS A 433 -8.09 1.88 13.34
CA LYS A 433 -8.52 1.40 12.02
C LYS A 433 -7.40 0.69 11.25
N LEU A 434 -6.16 1.15 11.35
CA LEU A 434 -5.01 0.51 10.70
C LEU A 434 -4.63 -0.77 11.46
N ALA A 435 -4.66 -0.72 12.79
CA ALA A 435 -4.48 -1.90 13.62
C ALA A 435 -5.48 -3.01 13.26
N PHE A 436 -6.74 -2.66 13.04
CA PHE A 436 -7.77 -3.60 12.59
C PHE A 436 -7.44 -4.27 11.26
N LYS A 437 -7.05 -3.50 10.23
CA LYS A 437 -6.66 -4.06 8.93
C LYS A 437 -5.49 -5.04 9.05
N GLU A 438 -4.48 -4.70 9.86
CA GLU A 438 -3.33 -5.58 10.09
C GLU A 438 -3.70 -6.81 10.92
N ALA A 439 -4.65 -6.70 11.86
CA ALA A 439 -5.19 -7.85 12.58
C ALA A 439 -5.96 -8.80 11.65
N GLU A 440 -6.74 -8.28 10.69
CA GLU A 440 -7.40 -9.07 9.65
C GLU A 440 -6.39 -9.80 8.77
N LYS A 441 -5.31 -9.12 8.38
CA LYS A 441 -4.21 -9.71 7.60
C LYS A 441 -3.52 -10.83 8.38
N ALA A 442 -3.20 -10.60 9.66
CA ALA A 442 -2.61 -11.61 10.55
C ALA A 442 -3.52 -12.84 10.72
N LEU A 443 -4.82 -12.62 10.93
CA LEU A 443 -5.80 -13.70 11.07
C LEU A 443 -6.03 -14.46 9.76
N THR A 444 -5.99 -13.79 8.62
CA THR A 444 -6.11 -14.43 7.30
C THR A 444 -4.91 -15.34 7.03
N ALA A 445 -3.70 -14.91 7.43
CA ALA A 445 -2.48 -15.70 7.29
C ALA A 445 -2.48 -16.94 8.21
N ASP A 446 -2.96 -16.81 9.45
CA ASP A 446 -3.02 -17.93 10.41
C ASP A 446 -4.35 -17.97 11.22
N PRO A 447 -5.45 -18.45 10.61
CA PRO A 447 -6.80 -18.37 11.19
C PRO A 447 -7.02 -19.29 12.40
N ASN A 448 -6.13 -20.28 12.58
CA ASN A 448 -6.20 -21.29 13.63
C ASN A 448 -5.27 -20.99 14.80
N SER A 449 -4.59 -19.84 14.80
CA SER A 449 -3.75 -19.42 15.92
C SER A 449 -4.54 -18.64 16.97
N TYR A 450 -4.42 -19.06 18.23
CA TYR A 450 -5.02 -18.33 19.34
C TYR A 450 -4.46 -16.91 19.46
N ILE A 451 -3.20 -16.68 19.05
CA ILE A 451 -2.55 -15.37 19.06
C ILE A 451 -3.29 -14.43 18.09
N GLN A 452 -3.56 -14.89 16.86
CA GLN A 452 -4.19 -14.04 15.85
C GLN A 452 -5.68 -13.80 16.14
N ASN A 453 -6.39 -14.80 16.66
CA ASN A 453 -7.77 -14.61 17.13
C ASN A 453 -7.80 -13.62 18.32
N GLY A 454 -6.88 -13.74 19.28
CA GLY A 454 -6.77 -12.78 20.38
C GLY A 454 -6.39 -11.36 19.92
N ASN A 455 -5.52 -11.25 18.91
CA ASN A 455 -5.15 -9.97 18.30
C ASN A 455 -6.34 -9.31 17.61
N MET A 456 -7.14 -10.08 16.87
CA MET A 456 -8.38 -9.60 16.26
C MET A 456 -9.38 -9.10 17.31
N ALA A 457 -9.51 -9.80 18.43
CA ALA A 457 -10.36 -9.36 19.54
C ALA A 457 -9.92 -8.00 20.12
N ARG A 458 -8.60 -7.80 20.27
CA ARG A 458 -8.05 -6.50 20.71
C ARG A 458 -8.36 -5.38 19.73
N ALA A 459 -8.24 -5.64 18.43
CA ALA A 459 -8.55 -4.65 17.41
C ALA A 459 -10.04 -4.21 17.46
N TYR A 460 -10.97 -5.16 17.63
CA TYR A 460 -12.39 -4.82 17.84
C TYR A 460 -12.62 -4.01 19.11
N SER A 461 -11.97 -4.38 20.22
CA SER A 461 -12.04 -3.60 21.48
C SER A 461 -11.55 -2.17 21.31
N ALA A 462 -10.48 -1.95 20.55
CA ALA A 462 -9.94 -0.62 20.30
C ALA A 462 -10.86 0.22 19.40
N LEU A 463 -11.44 -0.37 18.35
CA LEU A 463 -12.51 0.29 17.56
C LEU A 463 -13.73 0.64 18.41
N ASN A 464 -14.02 -0.15 19.44
CA ASN A 464 -15.10 0.11 20.36
C ASN A 464 -14.80 1.28 21.29
N ASP A 465 -13.54 1.44 21.71
CA ASP A 465 -13.09 2.60 22.47
C ASP A 465 -13.19 3.89 21.62
N ASP A 466 -12.79 3.86 20.34
CA ASP A 466 -13.01 4.96 19.38
C ASP A 466 -14.50 5.31 19.22
N TYR A 467 -15.35 4.28 19.16
CA TYR A 467 -16.78 4.47 19.00
C TYR A 467 -17.37 5.13 20.24
N LYS A 468 -16.98 4.67 21.44
CA LYS A 468 -17.41 5.24 22.71
C LYS A 468 -16.99 6.69 22.87
N GLU A 469 -15.77 7.07 22.48
CA GLU A 469 -15.33 8.47 22.54
C GLU A 469 -16.26 9.40 21.73
N LYS A 470 -16.79 8.91 20.61
CA LYS A 470 -17.65 9.68 19.69
C LYS A 470 -19.14 9.65 20.07
N HIS A 471 -19.61 8.60 20.74
CA HIS A 471 -21.04 8.35 20.96
C HIS A 471 -21.44 8.20 22.44
N ASP A 472 -20.48 8.28 23.37
CA ASP A 472 -20.65 8.09 24.82
C ASP A 472 -21.24 6.72 25.22
N SER A 473 -21.18 5.74 24.30
CA SER A 473 -21.63 4.37 24.51
C SER A 473 -20.80 3.41 23.67
N PHE A 474 -20.62 2.17 24.14
CA PHE A 474 -19.99 1.13 23.33
C PHE A 474 -20.91 0.65 22.20
N ASN A 475 -20.30 0.17 21.12
CA ASN A 475 -20.98 -0.49 20.01
C ASN A 475 -21.17 -1.99 20.33
N ASP A 476 -22.42 -2.44 20.35
CA ASP A 476 -22.76 -3.84 20.68
C ASP A 476 -22.13 -4.86 19.73
N GLU A 477 -21.99 -4.54 18.44
CA GLU A 477 -21.40 -5.43 17.46
C GLU A 477 -19.89 -5.61 17.68
N TYR A 478 -19.16 -4.51 17.96
CA TYR A 478 -17.73 -4.59 18.27
C TYR A 478 -17.47 -5.34 19.58
N SER A 479 -18.27 -5.07 20.62
CA SER A 479 -18.22 -5.83 21.88
C SER A 479 -18.43 -7.33 21.63
N ARG A 480 -19.47 -7.69 20.88
CA ARG A 480 -19.80 -9.09 20.55
C ARG A 480 -18.66 -9.76 19.76
N LYS A 481 -18.10 -9.07 18.77
CA LYS A 481 -17.00 -9.60 17.96
C LYS A 481 -15.71 -9.78 18.76
N ALA A 482 -15.38 -8.84 19.66
CA ALA A 482 -14.24 -8.99 20.55
C ALA A 482 -14.38 -10.25 21.44
N ILE A 483 -15.56 -10.49 22.00
CA ILE A 483 -15.86 -11.70 22.78
C ILE A 483 -15.73 -12.97 21.91
N GLU A 484 -16.39 -13.01 20.75
CA GLU A 484 -16.40 -14.16 19.81
C GLU A 484 -14.98 -14.61 19.44
N PHE A 485 -14.11 -13.66 19.06
CA PHE A 485 -12.73 -13.95 18.71
C PHE A 485 -11.88 -14.39 19.92
N ASN A 486 -12.10 -13.80 21.09
CA ASN A 486 -11.37 -14.18 22.30
C ASN A 486 -11.78 -15.57 22.83
N GLU A 487 -13.06 -15.94 22.72
CA GLU A 487 -13.54 -17.30 23.02
C GLU A 487 -12.89 -18.31 22.08
N LYS A 488 -12.84 -18.02 20.78
CA LYS A 488 -12.14 -18.87 19.81
C LYS A 488 -10.65 -19.01 20.16
N ALA A 489 -10.00 -17.93 20.57
CA ALA A 489 -8.61 -17.98 21.02
C ALA A 489 -8.43 -18.87 22.27
N LEU A 490 -9.29 -18.72 23.29
CA LEU A 490 -9.28 -19.56 24.50
C LEU A 490 -9.46 -21.05 24.17
N ASN A 491 -10.38 -21.37 23.26
CA ASN A 491 -10.64 -22.74 22.81
C ASN A 491 -9.42 -23.36 22.09
N ILE A 492 -8.63 -22.56 21.37
CA ILE A 492 -7.43 -23.04 20.66
C ILE A 492 -6.24 -23.19 21.62
N ALA A 493 -6.08 -22.25 22.57
CA ALA A 493 -4.91 -22.20 23.46
C ALA A 493 -4.71 -23.47 24.31
N ASN A 494 -5.76 -24.29 24.50
CA ASN A 494 -5.72 -25.63 25.09
C ASN A 494 -4.87 -25.72 26.38
N SER A 495 -4.88 -24.68 27.22
CA SER A 495 -4.21 -24.60 28.53
C SER A 495 -2.68 -24.81 28.58
N ASN A 496 -1.97 -24.80 27.45
CA ASN A 496 -0.53 -25.17 27.43
C ASN A 496 0.44 -24.05 27.86
N SER A 497 -0.05 -22.82 28.10
CA SER A 497 0.76 -21.70 28.60
C SER A 497 -0.07 -20.81 29.53
N ILE A 498 0.38 -20.71 30.79
CA ILE A 498 -0.26 -19.89 31.83
C ILE A 498 -0.29 -18.41 31.41
N ASN A 499 0.78 -17.91 30.81
CA ASN A 499 0.88 -16.51 30.40
C ASN A 499 -0.10 -16.15 29.28
N ASP A 500 -0.22 -17.02 28.27
CA ASP A 500 -1.08 -16.77 27.12
C ASP A 500 -2.56 -16.85 27.53
N THR A 501 -2.88 -17.80 28.41
CA THR A 501 -4.23 -17.98 28.95
C THR A 501 -4.61 -16.83 29.89
N TYR A 502 -3.67 -16.34 30.72
CA TYR A 502 -3.88 -15.18 31.59
C TYR A 502 -4.26 -13.91 30.81
N TRP A 503 -3.54 -13.63 29.71
CA TRP A 503 -3.82 -12.46 28.88
C TRP A 503 -5.19 -12.55 28.22
N LEU A 504 -5.58 -13.74 27.74
CA LEU A 504 -6.90 -13.97 27.15
C LEU A 504 -8.04 -13.76 28.14
N TYR A 505 -7.91 -14.21 29.40
CA TYR A 505 -8.94 -13.97 30.43
C TYR A 505 -8.98 -12.50 30.88
N THR A 506 -7.82 -11.84 31.00
CA THR A 506 -7.75 -10.40 31.30
C THR A 506 -8.44 -9.55 30.23
N ASN A 507 -8.31 -9.95 28.97
CA ASN A 507 -8.98 -9.32 27.83
C ASN A 507 -10.46 -9.69 27.75
N MET A 508 -10.84 -10.95 27.98
CA MET A 508 -12.24 -11.35 28.07
C MET A 508 -13.00 -10.52 29.11
N ALA A 509 -12.37 -10.28 30.27
CA ALA A 509 -12.95 -9.42 31.29
C ALA A 509 -13.18 -7.98 30.78
N LEU A 510 -12.26 -7.42 29.97
CA LEU A 510 -12.47 -6.13 29.31
C LEU A 510 -13.66 -6.14 28.37
N TYR A 511 -13.73 -7.14 27.48
CA TYR A 511 -14.73 -7.17 26.42
C TYR A 511 -16.13 -7.38 26.99
N GLN A 512 -16.27 -8.24 28.02
CA GLN A 512 -17.52 -8.39 28.75
C GLN A 512 -17.93 -7.10 29.48
N GLN A 513 -16.97 -6.35 30.03
CA GLN A 513 -17.26 -5.05 30.64
C GLN A 513 -17.73 -4.02 29.62
N GLN A 514 -17.10 -3.96 28.43
CA GLN A 514 -17.53 -3.10 27.32
C GLN A 514 -18.95 -3.48 26.84
N ALA A 515 -19.31 -4.76 26.88
CA ALA A 515 -20.65 -5.26 26.59
C ALA A 515 -21.68 -5.02 27.72
N GLY A 516 -21.28 -4.46 28.87
CA GLY A 516 -22.15 -4.29 30.04
C GLY A 516 -22.41 -5.57 30.85
N ASN A 517 -21.74 -6.68 30.52
CA ASN A 517 -21.87 -7.97 31.19
C ASN A 517 -20.95 -8.05 32.43
N TYR A 518 -21.20 -7.21 33.43
CA TYR A 518 -20.30 -7.04 34.59
C TYR A 518 -20.07 -8.33 35.40
N THR A 519 -21.06 -9.22 35.50
CA THR A 519 -20.90 -10.53 36.17
C THR A 519 -19.92 -11.43 35.42
N LEU A 520 -20.09 -11.59 34.10
CA LEU A 520 -19.18 -12.39 33.26
C LEU A 520 -17.78 -11.76 33.22
N SER A 521 -17.70 -10.43 33.25
CA SER A 521 -16.44 -9.71 33.38
C SER A 521 -15.72 -10.07 34.68
N ASN A 522 -16.44 -10.15 35.81
CA ASN A 522 -15.87 -10.56 37.10
C ASN A 522 -15.39 -12.02 37.07
N GLU A 523 -16.16 -12.94 36.50
CA GLU A 523 -15.77 -14.35 36.36
C GLU A 523 -14.44 -14.51 35.58
N ALA A 524 -14.31 -13.82 34.45
CA ALA A 524 -13.08 -13.81 33.67
C ALA A 524 -11.91 -13.16 34.43
N ALA A 525 -12.14 -12.05 35.12
CA ALA A 525 -11.11 -11.37 35.91
C ALA A 525 -10.61 -12.23 37.08
N LEU A 526 -11.51 -12.93 37.78
CA LEU A 526 -11.17 -13.87 38.85
C LEU A 526 -10.34 -15.05 38.32
N THR A 527 -10.69 -15.56 37.14
CA THR A 527 -9.91 -16.62 36.46
C THR A 527 -8.49 -16.14 36.15
N ALA A 528 -8.33 -14.90 35.68
CA ALA A 528 -7.02 -14.30 35.45
C ALA A 528 -6.23 -14.08 36.76
N ILE A 529 -6.88 -13.62 37.84
CA ILE A 529 -6.25 -13.44 39.16
C ILE A 529 -5.74 -14.77 39.72
N ALA A 530 -6.50 -15.85 39.56
CA ALA A 530 -6.08 -17.19 40.00
C ALA A 530 -4.80 -17.66 39.28
N MET A 531 -4.53 -17.16 38.07
CA MET A 531 -3.31 -17.46 37.30
C MET A 531 -2.15 -16.54 37.68
N GLN A 532 -2.40 -15.24 37.84
CA GLN A 532 -1.40 -14.23 38.22
C GLN A 532 -1.98 -13.27 39.28
N PRO A 533 -1.88 -13.63 40.57
CA PRO A 533 -2.50 -12.87 41.65
C PRO A 533 -1.78 -11.54 41.96
N ASP A 534 -0.57 -11.34 41.43
CA ASP A 534 0.23 -10.13 41.60
C ASP A 534 -0.19 -8.98 40.67
N LYS A 535 -1.14 -9.20 39.75
CA LYS A 535 -1.54 -8.22 38.72
C LYS A 535 -2.77 -7.42 39.14
N GLU A 536 -2.56 -6.14 39.40
CA GLU A 536 -3.53 -5.17 39.90
C GLU A 536 -4.71 -4.92 38.95
N LYS A 537 -4.49 -5.01 37.63
CA LYS A 537 -5.47 -4.64 36.58
C LYS A 537 -6.81 -5.35 36.74
N ASN A 538 -6.81 -6.64 37.11
CA ASN A 538 -8.03 -7.43 37.24
C ASN A 538 -8.80 -7.12 38.54
N TYR A 539 -8.10 -6.84 39.64
CA TYR A 539 -8.74 -6.36 40.88
C TYR A 539 -9.43 -5.01 40.65
N ARG A 540 -8.75 -4.07 39.98
CA ARG A 540 -9.34 -2.78 39.59
C ARG A 540 -10.64 -2.96 38.81
N ARG A 541 -10.64 -3.93 37.89
CA ARG A 541 -11.78 -4.21 37.02
C ARG A 541 -12.98 -4.72 37.82
N ILE A 542 -12.75 -5.68 38.72
CA ILE A 542 -13.80 -6.20 39.59
C ILE A 542 -14.34 -5.07 40.49
N GLY A 543 -13.47 -4.23 41.03
CA GLY A 543 -13.88 -3.07 41.83
C GLY A 543 -14.85 -2.14 41.08
N TYR A 544 -14.52 -1.80 39.83
CA TYR A 544 -15.39 -0.99 38.97
C TYR A 544 -16.72 -1.71 38.68
N ASN A 545 -16.67 -2.98 38.31
CA ASN A 545 -17.85 -3.78 37.99
C ASN A 545 -18.79 -3.93 39.20
N SER A 546 -18.24 -4.12 40.40
CA SER A 546 -19.02 -4.19 41.65
C SER A 546 -19.82 -2.91 41.88
N LEU A 547 -19.26 -1.72 41.64
CA LEU A 547 -20.03 -0.46 41.70
C LEU A 547 -21.17 -0.44 40.69
N LYS A 548 -20.93 -0.90 39.46
CA LYS A 548 -21.97 -0.98 38.42
C LYS A 548 -23.09 -1.97 38.75
N LEU A 549 -22.78 -2.99 39.55
CA LEU A 549 -23.72 -3.97 40.07
C LEU A 549 -24.40 -3.53 41.38
N GLY A 550 -24.03 -2.37 41.95
CA GLY A 550 -24.55 -1.88 43.24
C GLY A 550 -23.90 -2.53 44.47
N ASP A 551 -22.82 -3.28 44.29
CA ASP A 551 -22.04 -3.94 45.34
C ASP A 551 -20.91 -3.02 45.84
N ARG A 552 -21.25 -2.10 46.75
CA ARG A 552 -20.28 -1.13 47.30
C ARG A 552 -19.19 -1.81 48.14
N GLU A 553 -19.54 -2.82 48.93
CA GLU A 553 -18.59 -3.52 49.81
C GLU A 553 -17.55 -4.29 48.99
N GLY A 554 -18.00 -5.04 47.96
CA GLY A 554 -17.10 -5.70 47.03
C GLY A 554 -16.20 -4.70 46.29
N ALA A 555 -16.75 -3.56 45.87
CA ALA A 555 -15.95 -2.51 45.25
C ALA A 555 -14.78 -2.06 46.14
N ILE A 556 -15.05 -1.73 47.41
CA ILE A 556 -14.03 -1.32 48.37
C ILE A 556 -12.99 -2.43 48.55
N LYS A 557 -13.43 -3.68 48.72
CA LYS A 557 -12.53 -4.84 48.86
C LYS A 557 -11.57 -4.95 47.68
N TYR A 558 -12.08 -4.97 46.45
CA TYR A 558 -11.27 -5.19 45.26
C TYR A 558 -10.37 -3.98 44.92
N TYR A 559 -10.80 -2.75 45.20
CA TYR A 559 -9.91 -1.59 45.08
C TYR A 559 -8.79 -1.59 46.13
N LYS A 560 -9.04 -2.05 47.37
CA LYS A 560 -7.96 -2.28 48.36
C LYS A 560 -6.95 -3.32 47.86
N MET A 561 -7.43 -4.44 47.29
CA MET A 561 -6.55 -5.45 46.69
C MET A 561 -5.76 -4.88 45.50
N CYS A 562 -6.39 -4.07 44.64
CA CYS A 562 -5.71 -3.38 43.55
C CYS A 562 -4.52 -2.54 44.07
N LEU A 563 -4.71 -1.72 45.11
CA LEU A 563 -3.64 -0.92 45.70
C LEU A 563 -2.54 -1.78 46.34
N ALA A 564 -2.91 -2.88 47.00
CA ALA A 564 -1.95 -3.83 47.59
C ALA A 564 -1.02 -4.48 46.54
N HIS A 565 -1.48 -4.58 45.29
CA HIS A 565 -0.73 -5.16 44.17
C HIS A 565 -0.11 -4.10 43.23
N GLY A 566 0.08 -2.86 43.70
CA GLY A 566 0.77 -1.81 42.95
C GLY A 566 -0.13 -0.89 42.12
N GLY A 567 -1.45 -1.00 42.29
CA GLY A 567 -2.41 -0.06 41.72
C GLY A 567 -2.27 1.36 42.30
N ASN A 568 -2.69 2.35 41.52
CA ASN A 568 -2.67 3.76 41.94
C ASN A 568 -4.01 4.17 42.54
N LEU A 569 -3.98 4.96 43.62
CA LEU A 569 -5.16 5.57 44.23
C LEU A 569 -5.99 6.40 43.24
N SER A 570 -5.36 7.03 42.24
CA SER A 570 -6.06 7.76 41.18
C SER A 570 -7.03 6.89 40.35
N SER A 571 -6.89 5.57 40.42
CA SER A 571 -7.79 4.63 39.75
C SER A 571 -9.02 4.24 40.58
N VAL A 572 -9.09 4.69 41.83
CA VAL A 572 -10.22 4.47 42.75
C VAL A 572 -11.24 5.59 42.55
N PRO A 573 -12.54 5.26 42.31
CA PRO A 573 -13.59 6.26 42.18
C PRO A 573 -13.71 7.16 43.41
N GLU A 574 -13.88 8.46 43.19
CA GLU A 574 -13.97 9.47 44.26
C GLU A 574 -15.02 9.14 45.32
N GLU A 575 -16.13 8.51 44.91
CA GLU A 575 -17.22 8.14 45.81
C GLU A 575 -16.85 7.10 46.87
N ILE A 576 -15.78 6.32 46.67
CA ILE A 576 -15.31 5.28 47.63
C ILE A 576 -13.85 5.48 48.06
N VAL A 577 -13.15 6.49 47.55
CA VAL A 577 -11.70 6.67 47.79
C VAL A 577 -11.38 6.79 49.28
N ALA A 578 -12.21 7.50 50.05
CA ALA A 578 -12.02 7.65 51.50
C ALA A 578 -12.18 6.31 52.25
N GLU A 579 -13.13 5.47 51.84
CA GLU A 579 -13.37 4.14 52.42
C GLU A 579 -12.26 3.14 52.06
N VAL A 580 -11.73 3.23 50.83
CA VAL A 580 -10.59 2.42 50.39
C VAL A 580 -9.32 2.80 51.17
N GLN A 581 -9.12 4.07 51.47
CA GLN A 581 -7.97 4.56 52.25
C GLN A 581 -8.10 4.37 53.75
N ALA A 582 -9.30 4.10 54.28
CA ALA A 582 -9.51 3.93 55.70
C ALA A 582 -8.76 2.69 56.23
N ASN A 583 -7.73 2.94 57.07
CA ASN A 583 -6.87 1.96 57.73
C ASN A 583 -7.61 1.20 58.85
N SER A 584 -8.37 0.16 58.52
CA SER A 584 -8.91 -0.75 59.54
C SER A 584 -8.89 -2.23 59.19
N THR A 585 -8.23 -2.62 58.09
CA THR A 585 -8.16 -4.04 57.69
C THR A 585 -6.79 -4.26 57.10
N THR A 586 -5.97 -5.04 57.80
CA THR A 586 -4.64 -5.43 57.29
C THR A 586 -4.81 -6.37 56.10
N ILE A 587 -3.83 -6.45 55.20
CA ILE A 587 -3.85 -7.40 54.07
C ILE A 587 -4.07 -8.85 54.57
N ASP A 588 -3.54 -9.16 55.76
CA ASP A 588 -3.68 -10.45 56.43
C ASP A 588 -5.14 -10.76 56.81
N ASP A 589 -5.93 -9.77 57.23
CA ASP A 589 -7.35 -9.95 57.56
C ASP A 589 -8.18 -10.29 56.30
N ILE A 590 -7.84 -9.71 55.14
CA ILE A 590 -8.55 -9.94 53.86
C ILE A 590 -8.22 -11.31 53.25
N ILE A 591 -7.00 -11.80 53.45
CA ILE A 591 -6.57 -13.13 52.98
C ILE A 591 -7.16 -14.23 53.86
N SER A 592 -7.39 -13.98 55.16
CA SER A 592 -7.95 -14.97 56.09
C SER A 592 -9.42 -15.33 55.84
N ASP A 593 -10.19 -14.46 55.17
CA ASP A 593 -11.57 -14.74 54.76
C ASP A 593 -11.67 -15.64 53.49
N ASN A 594 -10.54 -16.13 52.96
CA ASN A 594 -10.43 -16.99 51.78
C ASN A 594 -10.04 -18.46 52.08
N GLU A 595 -9.96 -18.87 53.36
CA GLU A 595 -10.12 -20.28 53.78
C GLU A 595 -11.58 -20.54 54.16
#